data_AF-A0A090MZ74-F1
#
_entry.id   AF-A0A090MZ74-F1
#
_cell.length_a   1.000
_cell.length_b   1.000
_cell.length_c   1.000
_cell.angle_alpha   90.00
_cell.angle_beta   90.00
_cell.angle_gamma   90.00
#
_symmetry.space_group_name_H-M   'P 1'
#
loop_
_entity.id
_entity.type
_entity.pdbx_description
1 polymer ?
#
loop_
_entity_poly.entity_id
_entity_poly.type
_entity_poly.pdbx_seq_one_letter_code
_entity_poly.pdbx_strand_id
1 'polypeptide(L)'
;MEEDIFYDDILNQGKTDKNGYFSLYGKDEEFTVIEPYIKINYSCPIKNETNLGNIIFLYLPITALNSYKHYSEYSHNFGNIDLYKLLT
;
A
#
# COMPACT_ATOMS: atom_id res chain seq x y z
N MET A 1 13.80 19.03 -7.08
CA MET A 1 12.59 19.45 -6.37
C MET A 1 11.45 19.06 -7.28
N GLU A 2 10.61 18.14 -6.84
CA GLU A 2 9.49 17.68 -7.63
C GLU A 2 8.55 18.85 -7.91
N GLU A 3 8.08 18.93 -9.15
CA GLU A 3 7.11 19.97 -9.58
C GLU A 3 5.68 19.60 -9.16
N ASP A 4 5.51 18.33 -8.79
CA ASP A 4 4.28 17.74 -8.34
C ASP A 4 4.29 17.67 -6.80
N ILE A 5 3.37 18.39 -6.15
CA ILE A 5 3.26 18.46 -4.68
C ILE A 5 1.94 17.83 -4.22
N PHE A 6 1.04 17.47 -5.16
CA PHE A 6 -0.35 17.17 -4.85
C PHE A 6 -0.89 15.90 -5.52
N TYR A 7 -0.12 15.24 -6.37
CA TYR A 7 -0.54 14.00 -7.01
C TYR A 7 0.09 12.77 -6.34
N ASP A 8 -0.61 11.63 -6.44
CA ASP A 8 -0.13 10.36 -5.91
C ASP A 8 0.99 9.80 -6.78
N ASP A 9 2.16 9.55 -6.18
CA ASP A 9 3.29 8.93 -6.85
C ASP A 9 3.44 7.43 -6.57
N ILE A 10 4.04 6.72 -7.54
CA ILE A 10 4.39 5.30 -7.38
C ILE A 10 5.78 5.21 -6.73
N LEU A 11 5.81 5.08 -5.41
CA LEU A 11 7.06 4.92 -4.66
C LEU A 11 7.76 3.58 -4.95
N ASN A 12 6.98 2.50 -5.11
CA ASN A 12 7.46 1.18 -5.53
C ASN A 12 6.29 0.29 -5.99
N GLN A 13 6.60 -0.79 -6.71
CA GLN A 13 5.64 -1.80 -7.14
C GLN A 13 6.28 -3.19 -7.14
N GLY A 14 5.47 -4.22 -6.90
CA GLY A 14 5.94 -5.60 -6.88
C GLY A 14 4.80 -6.59 -7.02
N LYS A 15 5.16 -7.88 -6.99
CA LYS A 15 4.21 -8.99 -6.92
C LYS A 15 4.50 -9.81 -5.68
N THR A 16 3.46 -10.42 -5.13
CA THR A 16 3.62 -11.39 -4.06
C THR A 16 4.41 -12.60 -4.55
N ASP A 17 5.15 -13.23 -3.64
CA ASP A 17 5.78 -14.51 -3.91
C ASP A 17 4.76 -15.67 -3.96
N LYS A 18 5.24 -16.89 -4.18
CA LYS A 18 4.40 -18.10 -4.23
C LYS A 18 3.63 -18.40 -2.93
N ASN A 19 4.04 -17.80 -1.81
CA ASN A 19 3.43 -17.95 -0.50
C ASN A 19 2.54 -16.74 -0.13
N GLY A 20 2.44 -15.72 -0.99
CA GLY A 20 1.66 -14.51 -0.75
C GLY A 20 2.42 -13.38 -0.04
N TYR A 21 3.71 -13.54 0.26
CA TYR A 21 4.50 -12.50 0.92
C TYR A 21 4.92 -11.40 -0.05
N PHE A 22 4.98 -10.17 0.45
CA PHE A 22 5.55 -9.03 -0.25
C PHE A 22 6.35 -8.15 0.72
N SER A 23 7.31 -7.41 0.18
CA SER A 23 8.05 -6.36 0.89
C SER A 23 8.29 -5.23 -0.09
N LEU A 24 7.90 -4.02 0.29
CA LEU A 24 8.07 -2.81 -0.52
C LEU A 24 8.84 -1.78 0.29
N TYR A 25 9.75 -1.09 -0.39
CA TYR A 25 10.46 0.07 0.14
C TYR A 25 10.30 1.21 -0.86
N GLY A 26 9.89 2.37 -0.38
CA GLY A 26 9.70 3.56 -1.19
C GLY A 26 10.25 4.76 -0.44
N LYS A 27 10.73 5.74 -1.19
CA LYS A 27 11.17 7.03 -0.66
C LYS A 27 10.64 8.10 -1.59
N ASP A 28 10.20 9.20 -1.00
CA ASP A 28 9.95 10.44 -1.72
C ASP A 28 10.61 11.66 -1.06
N GLU A 29 10.73 12.75 -1.81
CA GLU A 29 11.20 14.06 -1.33
C GLU A 29 10.17 15.16 -1.60
N GLU A 30 9.08 15.14 -0.84
CA GLU A 30 8.06 16.20 -0.85
C GLU A 30 8.33 17.34 0.13
N PHE A 31 7.75 18.52 -0.13
CA PHE A 31 7.73 19.62 0.84
C PHE A 31 6.79 19.32 2.02
N THR A 32 5.76 18.52 1.79
CA THR A 32 4.78 18.06 2.77
C THR A 32 5.15 16.69 3.35
N VAL A 33 4.37 16.24 4.33
CA VAL A 33 4.53 14.89 4.88
C VAL A 33 3.87 13.91 3.92
N ILE A 34 4.65 12.98 3.37
CA ILE A 34 4.13 11.90 2.54
C ILE A 34 3.13 11.03 3.32
N GLU A 35 2.08 10.57 2.63
CA GLU A 35 1.05 9.68 3.20
C GLU A 35 1.06 8.30 2.51
N PRO A 36 2.05 7.43 2.79
CA PRO A 36 2.20 6.20 2.04
C PRO A 36 1.07 5.20 2.31
N TYR A 37 0.60 4.57 1.23
CA TYR A 37 -0.38 3.49 1.26
C TYR A 37 0.01 2.38 0.28
N ILE A 38 -0.54 1.18 0.46
CA ILE A 38 -0.34 0.06 -0.46
C ILE A 38 -1.64 -0.23 -1.21
N LYS A 39 -1.61 -0.12 -2.53
CA LYS A 39 -2.68 -0.55 -3.42
C LYS A 39 -2.44 -1.99 -3.86
N ILE A 40 -3.32 -2.92 -3.45
CA ILE A 40 -3.26 -4.32 -3.87
C ILE A 40 -4.31 -4.57 -4.93
N ASN A 41 -3.85 -4.93 -6.13
CA ASN A 41 -4.71 -5.46 -7.19
C ASN A 41 -4.67 -6.99 -7.12
N TYR A 42 -5.82 -7.64 -6.99
CA TYR A 42 -5.91 -9.09 -6.90
C TYR A 42 -7.07 -9.66 -7.73
N SER A 43 -6.90 -10.90 -8.18
CA SER A 43 -7.96 -11.69 -8.79
C SER A 43 -8.38 -12.79 -7.81
N CYS A 44 -9.64 -12.79 -7.37
CA CYS A 44 -10.19 -13.88 -6.58
C CYS A 44 -10.88 -14.87 -7.53
N PRO A 45 -10.45 -16.13 -7.60
CA PRO A 45 -11.00 -17.11 -8.54
C PRO A 45 -12.38 -17.64 -8.13
N ILE A 46 -12.88 -17.32 -6.93
CA ILE A 46 -14.03 -18.01 -6.32
C ILE A 46 -15.39 -17.45 -6.79
N LYS A 47 -15.44 -16.38 -7.58
CA LYS A 47 -16.68 -15.95 -8.19
C LYS A 47 -16.56 -15.96 -9.71
N ASN A 48 -17.48 -16.68 -10.35
CA ASN A 48 -17.83 -16.51 -11.77
C ASN A 48 -18.48 -15.12 -12.04
N GLU A 49 -18.08 -14.09 -11.28
CA GLU A 49 -18.40 -12.69 -11.52
C GLU A 49 -17.23 -12.13 -12.31
N THR A 50 -17.41 -12.13 -13.63
CA THR A 50 -16.66 -11.38 -14.65
C THR A 50 -15.56 -10.46 -14.10
N ASN A 51 -14.29 -10.89 -14.16
CA ASN A 51 -13.09 -10.09 -14.40
C ASN A 51 -13.01 -8.65 -13.82
N LEU A 52 -13.65 -8.35 -12.70
CA LEU A 52 -13.51 -7.06 -12.04
C LEU A 52 -12.30 -7.20 -11.14
N GLY A 53 -11.16 -6.66 -11.59
CA GLY A 53 -9.96 -6.60 -10.78
C GLY A 53 -10.31 -6.01 -9.42
N ASN A 54 -10.13 -6.79 -8.36
CA ASN A 54 -10.45 -6.32 -7.02
C ASN A 54 -9.26 -5.49 -6.53
N ILE A 55 -9.58 -4.33 -5.95
CA ILE A 55 -8.59 -3.39 -5.43
C ILE A 55 -8.87 -3.23 -3.94
N ILE A 56 -7.83 -3.34 -3.11
CA ILE A 56 -7.86 -2.87 -1.73
C ILE A 56 -6.72 -1.87 -1.49
N PHE A 57 -6.94 -0.99 -0.53
CA PHE A 57 -5.95 -0.02 -0.07
C PHE A 57 -5.61 -0.33 1.39
N LEU A 58 -4.31 -0.42 1.69
CA LEU A 58 -3.80 -0.56 3.04
C LEU A 58 -3.15 0.75 3.46
N TYR A 59 -3.76 1.40 4.44
CA TYR A 59 -3.26 2.64 5.02
C TYR A 59 -2.47 2.36 6.29
N LEU A 60 -1.46 3.18 6.53
CA LEU A 60 -0.72 3.15 7.79
C LEU A 60 -1.57 3.71 8.93
N PRO A 61 -1.40 3.23 10.17
CA PRO A 61 -2.07 3.81 11.32
C PRO A 61 -1.56 5.24 11.56
N ILE A 62 -2.42 6.14 12.06
CA ILE A 62 -2.06 7.55 12.35
C ILE A 62 -0.84 7.66 13.29
N THR A 63 -0.67 6.70 14.19
CA THR A 63 0.50 6.62 15.09
C THR A 63 1.82 6.38 14.33
N ALA A 64 1.77 5.65 13.22
CA ALA A 64 2.91 5.51 12.32
C ALA A 64 3.28 6.84 11.70
N LEU A 65 2.30 7.59 11.16
CA LEU A 65 2.51 8.89 10.52
C LEU A 65 3.19 9.90 11.46
N ASN A 66 2.81 9.91 12.75
CA ASN A 66 3.52 10.72 13.75
C ASN A 66 4.97 10.29 13.94
N SER A 67 5.25 8.98 13.86
CA SER A 67 6.62 8.46 13.96
C SER A 67 7.45 8.87 12.74
N TYR A 68 6.91 8.83 11.51
CA TYR A 68 7.59 9.32 10.30
C TYR A 68 8.05 10.77 10.42
N LYS A 69 7.28 11.65 11.08
CA LYS A 69 7.72 13.05 11.30
C LYS A 69 9.00 13.16 12.14
N HIS A 70 9.32 12.13 12.91
CA HIS A 70 10.50 12.09 13.77
C HIS A 70 11.67 11.26 13.21
N TYR A 71 11.42 10.39 12.21
CA TYR A 71 12.41 9.47 11.64
C TYR A 71 12.53 9.63 10.13
N SER A 72 13.75 9.52 9.60
CA SER A 72 13.99 9.53 8.14
C SER A 72 13.54 8.25 7.44
N GLU A 73 13.25 7.19 8.19
CA GLU A 73 12.84 5.88 7.68
C GLU A 73 11.93 5.20 8.70
N TYR A 74 10.90 4.50 8.22
CA TYR A 74 10.01 3.69 9.05
C TYR A 74 9.55 2.46 8.28
N SER A 75 9.33 1.37 9.02
CA SER A 75 8.86 0.10 8.47
C SER A 75 7.59 -0.36 9.19
N HIS A 76 6.62 -0.88 8.43
CA HIS A 76 5.40 -1.46 8.97
C HIS A 76 5.15 -2.85 8.40
N ASN A 77 4.72 -3.76 9.28
CA ASN A 77 4.27 -5.09 8.89
C ASN A 77 2.74 -5.17 9.07
N PHE A 78 2.02 -5.29 7.95
CA PHE A 78 0.57 -5.42 7.93
C PHE A 78 0.06 -6.80 8.39
N GLY A 79 0.96 -7.76 8.63
CA GLY A 79 0.62 -9.11 9.01
C GLY A 79 -0.10 -9.87 7.90
N ASN A 80 -1.02 -10.75 8.29
CA ASN A 80 -1.80 -11.54 7.34
C ASN A 80 -3.01 -10.71 6.85
N ILE A 81 -3.10 -10.51 5.54
CA ILE A 81 -4.20 -9.80 4.88
C ILE A 81 -5.11 -10.81 4.19
N ASP A 82 -6.34 -10.92 4.65
CA ASP A 82 -7.34 -11.78 4.03
C ASP A 82 -8.06 -11.04 2.89
N LEU A 83 -7.89 -11.55 1.66
CA LEU A 83 -8.51 -11.00 0.46
C LEU A 83 -9.89 -11.61 0.15
N TYR A 84 -10.35 -12.57 0.95
CA TYR A 84 -11.62 -13.27 0.75
C TYR A 84 -12.82 -12.53 1.34
N LYS A 85 -12.60 -11.46 2.12
CA LYS A 85 -13.63 -10.93 3.02
C LYS A 85 -14.02 -9.48 2.73
N LEU A 86 -14.97 -9.27 1.82
CA LEU A 86 -15.84 -8.08 1.80
C LEU A 86 -17.24 -8.45 1.29
N LEU A 87 -18.01 -9.13 2.14
CA LEU A 87 -19.47 -9.09 2.14
C LEU A 87 -19.89 -8.89 3.61
N THR A 88 -19.94 -7.64 4.04
CA THR A 88 -20.78 -7.19 5.16
C THR A 88 -21.89 -6.35 4.59
#